data_AF-A0A3A9SHV5-F1
#
_entry.id   AF-A0A3A9SHV5-F1
#
_cell.length_a   1.000
_cell.length_b   1.000
_cell.length_c   1.000
_cell.angle_alpha   90.00
_cell.angle_beta   90.00
_cell.angle_gamma   90.00
#
_symmetry.space_group_name_H-M   'P 1'
#
loop_
_entity.id
_entity.type
_entity.pdbx_description
1 polymer ?
#
loop_
_entity_poly.entity_id
_entity_poly.type
_entity_poly.pdbx_seq_one_letter_code
_entity_poly.pdbx_strand_id
1 'polypeptide(L)'
;MMHRLTAHQLAIEICRKEKLEYFSVLMLAKMLLERYCYAYGQPSDMSPEEIKKNKQEIRRKYINIITKKGRFKNADYGVFIWEVVKAPWFREKSEMILDEIEKLLDGAISEGDYDYEKDKDHEGKRLRIILKERFLRGKNNIKSEEKIGTMIGVCRATVFRKEPDAIVLFGALMWSYAMRRELEDIDAGVISSEVEGDELADTCISAMEPVTE
;
A
#
# COMPACT_ATOMS: atom_id res chain seq x y z
N MET A 1 -11.84 -11.59 26.30
CA MET A 1 -11.46 -10.34 25.61
C MET A 1 -10.44 -10.70 24.54
N MET A 2 -10.80 -10.63 23.26
CA MET A 2 -9.79 -10.72 22.19
C MET A 2 -8.93 -9.46 22.27
N HIS A 3 -7.61 -9.62 22.40
CA HIS A 3 -6.69 -8.49 22.27
C HIS A 3 -6.81 -7.94 20.86
N ARG A 4 -7.39 -6.75 20.71
CA ARG A 4 -7.44 -6.07 19.42
C ARG A 4 -6.02 -5.75 18.98
N LEU A 5 -5.64 -6.26 17.82
CA LEU A 5 -4.31 -6.08 17.27
C LEU A 5 -4.12 -4.60 16.91
N THR A 6 -3.03 -3.99 17.37
CA THR A 6 -2.73 -2.60 17.02
C THR A 6 -2.22 -2.49 15.58
N ALA A 7 -2.36 -1.31 14.96
CA ALA A 7 -1.80 -1.04 13.64
C ALA A 7 -0.31 -1.42 13.48
N HIS A 8 0.49 -1.12 14.51
CA HIS A 8 1.92 -1.45 14.51
C HIS A 8 2.17 -2.96 14.49
N GLN A 9 1.43 -3.71 15.31
CA GLN A 9 1.51 -5.16 15.33
C GLN A 9 1.06 -5.75 14.00
N LEU A 10 0.00 -5.21 13.40
CA LEU A 10 -0.49 -5.66 12.08
C LEU A 10 0.58 -5.43 11.01
N ALA A 11 1.20 -4.26 11.01
CA ALA A 11 2.26 -3.91 10.07
C ALA A 11 3.45 -4.88 10.18
N ILE A 12 3.90 -5.17 11.40
CA ILE A 12 4.98 -6.15 11.65
C ILE A 12 4.57 -7.54 11.18
N GLU A 13 3.35 -7.98 11.47
CA GLU A 13 2.88 -9.32 11.11
C GLU A 13 2.78 -9.51 9.60
N ILE A 14 2.22 -8.53 8.88
CA ILE A 14 2.16 -8.56 7.41
C ILE A 14 3.57 -8.53 6.82
N CYS A 15 4.44 -7.62 7.28
CA CYS A 15 5.82 -7.58 6.81
C CYS A 15 6.54 -8.92 7.04
N ARG A 16 6.38 -9.53 8.21
CA ARG A 16 6.95 -10.85 8.52
C ARG A 16 6.42 -11.94 7.59
N LYS A 17 5.10 -12.00 7.38
CA LYS A 17 4.44 -12.97 6.49
C LYS A 17 4.98 -12.86 5.07
N GLU A 18 5.13 -11.63 4.58
CA GLU A 18 5.59 -11.33 3.23
C GLU A 18 7.13 -11.31 3.09
N LYS A 19 7.87 -11.66 4.16
CA LYS A 19 9.35 -11.60 4.25
C LYS A 19 9.92 -10.21 3.89
N LEU A 20 9.18 -9.16 4.20
CA LEU A 20 9.55 -7.76 4.02
C LEU A 20 10.16 -7.17 5.30
N GLU A 21 11.07 -6.21 5.13
CA GLU A 21 11.66 -5.46 6.24
C GLU A 21 10.89 -4.14 6.44
N TYR A 22 10.44 -3.90 7.68
CA TYR A 22 9.53 -2.80 8.01
C TYR A 22 10.05 -1.42 7.55
N PHE A 23 11.32 -1.11 7.84
CA PHE A 23 11.91 0.19 7.51
C PHE A 23 12.08 0.37 6.01
N SER A 24 12.45 -0.69 5.29
CA SER A 24 12.53 -0.71 3.83
C SER A 24 11.17 -0.45 3.20
N VAL A 25 10.10 -1.11 3.67
CA VAL A 25 8.73 -0.86 3.19
C VAL A 25 8.32 0.59 3.48
N LEU A 26 8.59 1.09 4.70
CA LEU A 26 8.31 2.47 5.08
C LEU A 26 8.97 3.46 4.12
N MET A 27 10.27 3.30 3.85
CA MET A 27 11.01 4.19 2.96
C MET A 27 10.43 4.17 1.53
N LEU A 28 10.24 2.99 0.95
CA LEU A 28 9.77 2.83 -0.41
C LEU A 28 8.34 3.38 -0.57
N ALA A 29 7.42 2.97 0.31
CA ALA A 29 6.04 3.41 0.27
C ALA A 29 5.90 4.93 0.53
N LYS A 30 6.71 5.49 1.45
CA LYS A 30 6.72 6.94 1.69
C LYS A 30 7.16 7.71 0.45
N MET A 31 8.24 7.29 -0.20
CA MET A 31 8.71 7.93 -1.45
C MET A 31 7.66 7.85 -2.57
N LEU A 32 6.96 6.72 -2.68
CA LEU A 32 5.86 6.54 -3.63
C LEU A 32 4.71 7.53 -3.35
N LEU A 33 4.23 7.57 -2.11
CA LEU A 33 3.11 8.43 -1.68
C LEU A 33 3.44 9.92 -1.80
N GLU A 34 4.64 10.33 -1.40
CA GLU A 34 5.09 11.72 -1.53
C GLU A 34 5.12 12.14 -3.00
N ARG A 35 5.68 11.33 -3.90
CA ARG A 35 5.70 11.64 -5.34
C ARG A 35 4.32 11.61 -5.98
N TYR A 36 3.43 10.71 -5.54
CA TYR A 36 2.05 10.69 -6.00
C TYR A 36 1.37 12.03 -5.78
N CYS A 37 1.62 12.62 -4.61
CA CYS A 37 1.08 13.92 -4.29
C CYS A 37 1.44 15.01 -5.31
N TYR A 38 2.66 14.98 -5.86
CA TYR A 38 3.11 15.92 -6.90
C TYR A 38 2.57 15.62 -8.29
N ALA A 39 2.32 14.35 -8.62
CA ALA A 39 1.86 13.93 -9.94
C ALA A 39 0.33 13.92 -10.10
N TYR A 40 -0.40 14.04 -8.99
CA TYR A 40 -1.87 13.98 -8.97
C TYR A 40 -2.52 14.96 -9.97
N GLY A 41 -3.46 14.46 -10.76
CA GLY A 41 -4.25 15.26 -11.70
C GLY A 41 -3.67 15.39 -13.10
N GLN A 42 -2.59 14.68 -13.42
CA GLN A 42 -2.13 14.56 -14.81
C GLN A 42 -3.01 13.53 -15.56
N PRO A 43 -3.78 13.93 -16.57
CA PRO A 43 -4.55 12.99 -17.39
C PRO A 43 -3.58 12.09 -18.17
N SER A 44 -3.95 10.83 -18.28
CA SER A 44 -3.27 9.85 -19.13
C SER A 44 -4.29 9.25 -20.07
N ASP A 45 -4.19 9.59 -21.35
CA ASP A 45 -5.03 9.05 -22.42
C ASP A 45 -4.51 7.66 -22.80
N MET A 46 -4.79 6.66 -21.96
CA MET A 46 -4.51 5.25 -22.25
C MET A 46 -5.82 4.51 -22.52
N SER A 47 -5.82 3.69 -23.57
CA SER A 47 -6.90 2.73 -23.83
C SER A 47 -7.00 1.67 -22.72
N PRO A 48 -8.13 0.98 -22.57
CA PRO A 48 -8.28 -0.10 -21.59
C PRO A 48 -7.22 -1.20 -21.71
N GLU A 49 -6.82 -1.55 -22.94
CA GLU A 49 -5.80 -2.55 -23.25
C GLU A 49 -4.41 -2.07 -22.80
N GLU A 50 -4.07 -0.81 -23.06
CA GLU A 50 -2.82 -0.19 -22.60
C GLU A 50 -2.78 -0.10 -21.08
N ILE A 51 -3.90 0.23 -20.43
CA ILE A 51 -4.02 0.23 -18.96
C ILE A 51 -3.75 -1.18 -18.42
N LYS A 52 -4.30 -2.24 -19.04
CA LYS A 52 -4.08 -3.62 -18.61
C LYS A 52 -2.60 -4.00 -18.70
N LYS A 53 -1.96 -3.70 -19.83
CA LYS A 53 -0.53 -3.96 -20.05
C LYS A 53 0.35 -3.16 -19.08
N ASN A 54 0.08 -1.87 -18.92
CA ASN A 54 0.80 -1.00 -18.00
C ASN A 54 0.68 -1.47 -16.53
N LYS A 55 -0.52 -1.90 -16.09
CA LYS A 55 -0.73 -2.52 -14.77
C LYS A 55 0.18 -3.73 -14.56
N GLN A 56 0.32 -4.57 -15.57
CA GLN A 56 1.13 -5.79 -15.50
C GLN A 56 2.63 -5.48 -15.46
N GLU A 57 3.12 -4.62 -16.35
CA GLU A 57 4.52 -4.20 -16.39
C GLU A 57 4.95 -3.55 -15.07
N ILE A 58 4.12 -2.65 -14.53
CA ILE A 58 4.39 -1.99 -13.25
C ILE A 58 4.39 -3.01 -12.09
N ARG A 59 3.48 -3.99 -12.07
CA ARG A 59 3.49 -5.04 -11.03
C ARG A 59 4.78 -5.84 -11.06
N ARG A 60 5.16 -6.39 -12.23
CA ARG A 60 6.40 -7.16 -12.39
C ARG A 60 7.61 -6.34 -11.97
N LYS A 61 7.67 -5.06 -12.37
CA LYS A 61 8.76 -4.14 -11.99
C LYS A 61 8.79 -3.89 -10.48
N TYR A 62 7.64 -3.69 -9.85
CA TYR A 62 7.52 -3.54 -8.40
C TYR A 62 8.01 -4.78 -7.64
N ILE A 63 7.60 -5.97 -8.09
CA ILE A 63 8.04 -7.26 -7.56
C ILE A 63 9.57 -7.36 -7.60
N ASN A 64 10.14 -7.12 -8.78
CA ASN A 64 11.58 -7.15 -8.99
C ASN A 64 12.36 -6.13 -8.13
N ILE A 65 11.78 -4.94 -7.89
CA ILE A 65 12.42 -3.90 -7.06
C ILE A 65 12.57 -4.36 -5.61
N ILE A 66 11.51 -4.94 -5.05
CA ILE A 66 11.48 -5.31 -3.64
C ILE A 66 12.18 -6.64 -3.39
N THR A 67 12.09 -7.62 -4.30
CA THR A 67 12.78 -8.92 -4.14
C THR A 67 14.28 -8.81 -4.32
N LYS A 68 14.78 -7.95 -5.23
CA LYS A 68 16.22 -7.79 -5.49
C LYS A 68 16.89 -6.92 -4.40
N LYS A 69 16.93 -7.46 -3.17
CA LYS A 69 17.59 -6.89 -1.99
C LYS A 69 18.98 -6.33 -2.35
N GLY A 70 19.12 -5.00 -2.34
CA GLY A 70 20.42 -4.32 -2.44
C GLY A 70 20.99 -4.07 -3.85
N ARG A 71 20.28 -4.40 -4.94
CA ARG A 71 20.79 -4.12 -6.31
C ARG A 71 20.12 -2.93 -7.03
N PHE A 72 19.08 -2.34 -6.46
CA PHE A 72 18.39 -1.22 -7.09
C PHE A 72 19.10 0.11 -6.78
N LYS A 73 19.47 0.86 -7.82
CA LYS A 73 19.97 2.23 -7.64
C LYS A 73 18.78 3.15 -7.35
N ASN A 74 18.97 4.14 -6.48
CA ASN A 74 17.93 5.15 -6.17
C ASN A 74 17.32 5.82 -7.42
N ALA A 75 18.09 5.91 -8.51
CA ALA A 75 17.63 6.43 -9.80
C ALA A 75 16.57 5.55 -10.47
N ASP A 76 16.72 4.22 -10.41
CA ASP A 76 15.78 3.28 -11.06
C ASP A 76 14.44 3.25 -10.31
N TYR A 77 14.50 3.35 -8.97
CA TYR A 77 13.31 3.56 -8.14
C TYR A 77 12.68 4.94 -8.38
N GLY A 78 13.52 5.94 -8.65
CA GLY A 78 13.21 7.21 -9.28
C GLY A 78 12.18 7.10 -10.40
N VAL A 79 12.59 6.44 -11.47
CA VAL A 79 11.82 6.25 -12.70
C VAL A 79 10.58 5.41 -12.46
N PHE A 80 10.70 4.29 -11.72
CA PHE A 80 9.58 3.43 -11.38
C PHE A 80 8.44 4.20 -10.71
N ILE A 81 8.74 4.99 -9.67
CA ILE A 81 7.68 5.73 -8.98
C ILE A 81 7.00 6.70 -9.95
N TRP A 82 7.74 7.38 -10.84
CA TRP A 82 7.15 8.28 -11.82
C TRP A 82 6.18 7.59 -12.78
N GLU A 83 6.49 6.36 -13.19
CA GLU A 83 5.58 5.53 -14.00
C GLU A 83 4.30 5.17 -13.22
N VAL A 84 4.45 4.76 -11.95
CA VAL A 84 3.34 4.36 -11.09
C VAL A 84 2.41 5.54 -10.81
N VAL A 85 2.95 6.68 -10.40
CA VAL A 85 2.13 7.81 -9.92
C VAL A 85 1.37 8.53 -11.03
N LYS A 86 1.84 8.41 -12.28
CA LYS A 86 1.14 8.91 -13.46
C LYS A 86 0.12 7.92 -14.01
N ALA A 87 0.13 6.68 -13.53
CA ALA A 87 -0.76 5.66 -14.04
C ALA A 87 -2.22 5.99 -13.66
N PRO A 88 -3.17 5.98 -14.62
CA PRO A 88 -4.55 6.43 -14.38
C PRO A 88 -5.29 5.56 -13.35
N TRP A 89 -4.83 4.33 -13.15
CA TRP A 89 -5.42 3.36 -12.23
C TRP A 89 -4.86 3.42 -10.81
N PHE A 90 -3.75 4.14 -10.56
CA PHE A 90 -3.09 4.10 -9.25
C PHE A 90 -3.96 4.67 -8.13
N ARG A 91 -4.77 5.69 -8.43
CA ARG A 91 -5.71 6.28 -7.47
C ARG A 91 -6.73 5.26 -6.97
N GLU A 92 -7.38 4.57 -7.91
CA GLU A 92 -8.37 3.53 -7.63
C GLU A 92 -7.77 2.45 -6.74
N LYS A 93 -6.56 1.98 -7.07
CA LYS A 93 -5.89 0.95 -6.26
C LYS A 93 -5.44 1.46 -4.90
N SER A 94 -5.00 2.71 -4.80
CA SER A 94 -4.67 3.32 -3.51
C SER A 94 -5.89 3.37 -2.59
N GLU A 95 -7.06 3.80 -3.09
CA GLU A 95 -8.30 3.81 -2.30
C GLU A 95 -8.72 2.39 -1.89
N MET A 96 -8.61 1.39 -2.78
CA MET A 96 -8.86 -0.01 -2.42
C MET A 96 -7.96 -0.51 -1.28
N ILE A 97 -6.67 -0.13 -1.28
CA ILE A 97 -5.76 -0.50 -0.20
C ILE A 97 -6.12 0.23 1.11
N LEU A 98 -6.55 1.49 1.05
CA LEU A 98 -7.01 2.19 2.25
C LEU A 98 -8.25 1.52 2.87
N ASP A 99 -9.17 1.05 2.04
CA ASP A 99 -10.36 0.30 2.46
C ASP A 99 -9.96 -1.03 3.12
N GLU A 100 -8.96 -1.73 2.59
CA GLU A 100 -8.45 -2.97 3.17
C GLU A 100 -7.75 -2.74 4.53
N ILE A 101 -6.99 -1.64 4.67
CA ILE A 101 -6.39 -1.25 5.98
C ILE A 101 -7.49 -1.06 7.03
N GLU A 102 -8.55 -0.34 6.67
CA GLU A 102 -9.67 -0.10 7.56
C GLU A 102 -10.35 -1.40 7.95
N LYS A 103 -10.67 -2.24 6.97
CA LYS A 103 -11.30 -3.54 7.19
C LYS A 103 -10.47 -4.48 8.07
N LEU A 104 -9.14 -4.51 7.92
CA LEU A 104 -8.28 -5.37 8.74
C LEU A 104 -8.22 -4.94 10.21
N LEU A 105 -8.34 -3.64 10.50
CA LEU A 105 -8.23 -3.09 11.86
C LEU A 105 -9.59 -2.92 12.56
N ASP A 106 -10.62 -2.60 11.79
CA ASP A 106 -11.94 -2.24 12.29
C ASP A 106 -13.03 -3.27 11.91
N GLY A 107 -12.71 -4.24 11.06
CA GLY A 107 -13.60 -5.32 10.63
C GLY A 107 -14.58 -4.94 9.51
N ALA A 108 -14.75 -3.64 9.23
CA ALA A 108 -15.61 -3.11 8.19
C ALA A 108 -15.09 -1.76 7.68
N ILE A 109 -15.57 -1.33 6.51
CA ILE A 109 -15.29 -0.01 5.95
C ILE A 109 -16.38 0.93 6.44
N SER A 110 -15.99 2.03 7.07
CA SER A 110 -16.93 3.06 7.51
C SER A 110 -17.32 3.98 6.36
N GLU A 111 -18.58 4.38 6.34
CA GLU A 111 -19.07 5.41 5.43
C GLU A 111 -18.95 6.80 6.07
N GLY A 112 -18.74 7.81 5.21
CA GLY A 112 -18.75 9.22 5.60
C GLY A 112 -17.48 9.72 6.29
N ASP A 113 -17.56 10.97 6.77
CA ASP A 113 -16.48 11.64 7.50
C ASP A 113 -16.27 11.01 8.89
N TYR A 114 -15.17 11.38 9.54
CA TYR A 114 -14.86 10.93 10.89
C TYR A 114 -15.75 11.62 11.92
N ASP A 115 -16.44 10.82 12.72
CA ASP A 115 -17.26 11.25 13.85
C ASP A 115 -16.58 10.75 15.13
N TYR A 116 -16.06 11.66 15.95
CA TYR A 116 -15.28 11.29 17.14
C TYR A 116 -16.04 10.37 18.09
N GLU A 117 -17.34 10.57 18.29
CA GLU A 117 -18.11 9.76 19.25
C GLU A 117 -18.30 8.33 18.74
N LYS A 118 -18.43 8.15 17.42
CA LYS A 118 -18.62 6.84 16.78
C LYS A 118 -17.31 6.12 16.47
N ASP A 119 -16.28 6.88 16.10
CA ASP A 119 -15.05 6.36 15.49
C ASP A 119 -13.84 6.40 16.42
N LYS A 120 -13.98 6.79 17.70
CA LYS A 120 -12.84 6.88 18.63
C LYS A 120 -12.08 5.56 18.83
N ASP A 121 -12.72 4.43 18.55
CA ASP A 121 -12.11 3.11 18.61
C ASP A 121 -11.81 2.54 17.22
N HIS A 122 -12.05 3.29 16.14
CA HIS A 122 -11.77 2.87 14.75
C HIS A 122 -10.35 3.32 14.34
N GLU A 123 -9.36 2.50 14.67
CA GLU A 123 -7.96 2.78 14.35
C GLU A 123 -7.75 2.77 12.83
N GLY A 124 -8.35 1.82 12.12
CA GLY A 124 -8.26 1.71 10.67
C GLY A 124 -8.77 2.96 9.95
N LYS A 125 -9.95 3.48 10.33
CA LYS A 125 -10.52 4.71 9.78
C LYS A 125 -9.58 5.91 9.98
N ARG A 126 -8.92 6.01 11.14
CA ARG A 126 -7.93 7.06 11.40
C ARG A 126 -6.73 6.96 10.45
N LEU A 127 -6.18 5.76 10.25
CA LEU A 127 -5.03 5.58 9.35
C LEU A 127 -5.39 5.90 7.90
N ARG A 128 -6.58 5.48 7.45
CA ARG A 128 -7.13 5.84 6.14
C ARG A 128 -7.18 7.35 5.94
N ILE A 129 -7.68 8.10 6.93
CA ILE A 129 -7.73 9.56 6.87
C ILE A 129 -6.34 10.17 6.86
N ILE A 130 -5.42 9.68 7.70
CA ILE A 130 -4.02 10.15 7.71
C ILE A 130 -3.42 10.03 6.30
N LEU A 131 -3.50 8.86 5.67
CA LEU A 131 -2.93 8.66 4.33
C LEU A 131 -3.63 9.50 3.26
N LYS A 132 -4.97 9.53 3.29
CA LYS A 132 -5.78 10.25 2.31
C LYS A 132 -5.52 11.75 2.33
N GLU A 133 -5.57 12.37 3.51
CA GLU A 133 -5.39 13.82 3.68
C GLU A 133 -3.93 14.25 3.52
N ARG A 134 -2.97 13.36 3.79
CA ARG A 134 -1.54 13.67 3.70
C ARG A 134 -0.97 13.48 2.29
N PHE A 135 -1.42 12.46 1.57
CA PHE A 135 -0.76 12.05 0.32
C PHE A 135 -1.69 12.00 -0.89
N LEU A 136 -2.97 11.61 -0.74
CA LEU A 136 -3.82 11.26 -1.89
C LEU A 136 -4.73 12.39 -2.41
N ARG A 137 -4.80 13.55 -1.74
CA ARG A 137 -5.58 14.71 -2.23
C ARG A 137 -4.85 15.59 -3.28
N GLY A 138 -3.60 15.25 -3.61
CA GLY A 138 -2.73 16.02 -4.48
C GLY A 138 -2.11 17.25 -3.79
N LYS A 139 -1.03 17.77 -4.38
CA LYS A 139 -0.11 18.75 -3.78
C LYS A 139 -0.77 19.96 -3.13
N ASN A 140 -1.81 20.51 -3.75
CA ASN A 140 -2.47 21.73 -3.29
C ASN A 140 -3.46 21.51 -2.14
N ASN A 141 -3.72 20.25 -1.76
CA ASN A 141 -4.71 19.87 -0.76
C ASN A 141 -4.11 19.09 0.43
N ILE A 142 -2.78 19.03 0.52
CA ILE A 142 -2.09 18.35 1.63
C ILE A 142 -2.44 19.05 2.95
N LYS A 143 -2.87 18.27 3.94
CA LYS A 143 -3.08 18.77 5.30
C LYS A 143 -1.85 18.54 6.17
N SER A 144 -1.60 19.47 7.09
CA SER A 144 -0.60 19.29 8.15
C SER A 144 -1.09 18.25 9.16
N GLU A 145 -0.16 17.67 9.92
CA GLU A 145 -0.46 16.73 10.99
C GLU A 145 -1.38 17.32 12.06
N GLU A 146 -1.29 18.64 12.29
CA GLU A 146 -2.19 19.37 13.18
C GLU A 146 -3.62 19.40 12.64
N LYS A 147 -3.81 19.77 11.36
CA LYS A 147 -5.14 19.79 10.73
C LYS A 147 -5.75 18.39 10.68
N ILE A 148 -4.96 17.37 10.37
CA ILE A 148 -5.40 15.97 10.41
C ILE A 148 -5.80 15.59 11.84
N GLY A 149 -4.98 15.93 12.83
CA GLY A 149 -5.27 15.69 14.25
C GLY A 149 -6.62 16.27 14.67
N THR A 150 -6.92 17.51 14.30
CA THR A 150 -8.23 18.14 14.53
C THR A 150 -9.36 17.35 13.87
N MET A 151 -9.17 16.86 12.63
CA MET A 151 -10.20 16.09 11.92
C MET A 151 -10.53 14.76 12.60
N ILE A 152 -9.54 14.07 13.17
CA ILE A 152 -9.74 12.77 13.82
C ILE A 152 -9.78 12.83 15.35
N GLY A 153 -9.82 14.03 15.93
CA GLY A 153 -9.92 14.25 17.38
C GLY A 153 -8.71 13.77 18.18
N VAL A 154 -7.49 13.88 17.63
CA VAL A 154 -6.23 13.52 18.32
C VAL A 154 -5.18 14.61 18.20
N CYS A 155 -4.18 14.60 19.07
CA CYS A 155 -3.08 15.56 18.99
C CYS A 155 -2.12 15.24 17.82
N ARG A 156 -1.39 16.27 17.35
CA ARG A 156 -0.34 16.17 16.32
C ARG A 156 0.64 15.00 16.58
N ALA A 157 1.07 14.81 17.83
CA ALA A 157 2.02 13.77 18.19
C ALA A 157 1.47 12.36 17.95
N THR A 158 0.15 12.15 18.12
CA THR A 158 -0.49 10.88 17.81
C THR A 158 -0.52 10.62 16.31
N VAL A 159 -0.83 11.63 15.49
CA VAL A 159 -0.74 11.52 14.02
C VAL A 159 0.68 11.15 13.59
N PHE A 160 1.68 11.88 14.09
CA PHE A 160 3.09 11.62 13.77
C PHE A 160 3.54 10.19 14.10
N ARG A 161 3.06 9.62 15.22
CA ARG A 161 3.38 8.23 15.61
C ARG A 161 2.67 7.18 14.76
N LYS A 162 1.47 7.48 14.26
CA LYS A 162 0.63 6.54 13.48
C LYS A 162 0.90 6.58 11.99
N GLU A 163 1.42 7.70 11.47
CA GLU A 163 1.75 7.84 10.05
C GLU A 163 2.70 6.74 9.53
N PRO A 164 3.80 6.38 10.24
CA PRO A 164 4.69 5.32 9.77
C PRO A 164 3.98 3.95 9.64
N ASP A 165 3.18 3.56 10.63
CA ASP A 165 2.44 2.29 10.58
C ASP A 165 1.46 2.27 9.40
N ALA A 166 0.76 3.39 9.16
CA ALA A 166 -0.15 3.52 8.03
C ALA A 166 0.58 3.37 6.69
N ILE A 167 1.74 4.02 6.53
CA ILE A 167 2.55 3.93 5.31
C ILE A 167 3.06 2.50 5.08
N VAL A 168 3.49 1.80 6.14
CA VAL A 168 3.94 0.42 6.04
C VAL A 168 2.80 -0.51 5.66
N LEU A 169 1.64 -0.39 6.30
CA LEU A 169 0.45 -1.16 5.93
C LEU A 169 0.08 -0.93 4.46
N PHE A 170 0.09 0.33 4.00
CA PHE A 170 -0.15 0.65 2.61
C PHE A 170 0.85 -0.05 1.67
N GLY A 171 2.15 0.07 1.96
CA GLY A 171 3.20 -0.55 1.14
C GLY A 171 3.12 -2.08 1.11
N ALA A 172 2.93 -2.71 2.27
CA ALA A 172 2.89 -4.15 2.39
C ALA A 172 1.61 -4.76 1.77
N LEU A 173 0.48 -4.06 1.83
CA LEU A 173 -0.74 -4.50 1.15
C LEU A 173 -0.69 -4.26 -0.36
N MET A 174 -0.07 -3.16 -0.82
CA MET A 174 0.24 -2.96 -2.23
C MET A 174 1.14 -4.08 -2.78
N TRP A 175 2.13 -4.50 -2.00
CA TRP A 175 2.97 -5.66 -2.29
C TRP A 175 2.16 -6.94 -2.42
N SER A 176 1.39 -7.28 -1.39
CA SER A 176 0.57 -8.49 -1.36
C SER A 176 -0.41 -8.54 -2.54
N TYR A 177 -1.01 -7.40 -2.89
CA TYR A 177 -1.86 -7.27 -4.07
C TYR A 177 -1.08 -7.53 -5.37
N ALA A 178 0.09 -6.93 -5.53
CA ALA A 178 0.90 -7.09 -6.74
C ALA A 178 1.32 -8.55 -6.92
N MET A 179 1.81 -9.19 -5.85
CA MET A 179 2.20 -10.60 -5.82
C MET A 179 1.04 -11.51 -6.18
N ARG A 180 -0.12 -11.37 -5.52
CA ARG A 180 -1.30 -12.18 -5.81
C ARG A 180 -1.74 -12.06 -7.27
N ARG A 181 -1.80 -10.84 -7.80
CA ARG A 181 -2.19 -10.59 -9.20
C ARG A 181 -1.17 -11.16 -10.20
N GLU A 182 0.11 -11.19 -9.84
CA GLU A 182 1.14 -11.78 -10.66
C GLU A 182 1.00 -13.30 -10.75
N LEU A 183 0.76 -13.96 -9.61
CA LEU A 183 0.51 -15.39 -9.56
C LEU A 183 -0.74 -15.77 -10.35
N GLU A 184 -1.85 -15.03 -10.18
CA GLU A 184 -3.07 -15.24 -10.96
C GLU A 184 -2.83 -15.14 -12.48
N ASP A 185 -1.96 -14.23 -12.93
CA ASP A 185 -1.63 -14.08 -14.35
C ASP A 185 -0.70 -15.21 -14.85
N ILE A 186 0.21 -15.73 -14.00
CA ILE A 186 1.04 -16.92 -14.30
C ILE A 186 0.15 -18.16 -14.42
N ASP A 187 -0.74 -18.39 -13.45
CA ASP A 187 -1.66 -19.53 -13.42
C ASP A 187 -2.60 -19.54 -14.62
N ALA A 188 -3.02 -18.35 -15.08
CA ALA A 188 -3.83 -18.18 -16.28
C ALA A 188 -3.03 -18.33 -17.59
N GLY A 189 -1.71 -18.54 -17.55
CA GLY A 189 -0.84 -18.63 -18.72
C GLY A 189 -0.70 -17.32 -19.49
N VAL A 190 -1.03 -16.18 -18.87
CA VAL A 190 -0.93 -14.85 -19.50
C VAL A 190 0.53 -14.40 -19.56
N ILE A 191 1.34 -14.82 -18.60
CA ILE A 191 2.78 -14.52 -18.50
C ILE A 191 3.59 -15.76 -18.13
N SER A 192 4.84 -15.80 -18.56
CA SER A 192 5.78 -16.84 -18.15
C SER A 192 6.17 -16.72 -16.67
N SER A 193 6.50 -17.85 -16.05
CA SER A 193 7.04 -17.95 -14.69
C SER A 193 8.49 -17.45 -14.57
N GLU A 194 9.12 -17.06 -15.68
CA GLU A 194 10.47 -16.50 -15.72
C GLU A 194 10.49 -15.08 -15.14
N VAL A 195 10.30 -14.99 -13.82
CA VAL A 195 10.90 -13.91 -13.07
C VAL A 195 12.34 -14.33 -12.84
N GLU A 196 13.29 -13.65 -13.48
CA GLU A 196 14.72 -13.86 -13.25
C GLU A 196 15.08 -13.63 -11.77
N GLY A 197 15.05 -14.72 -10.99
CA GLY A 197 15.37 -14.77 -9.57
C GLY A 197 14.74 -15.99 -8.92
N ASP A 198 15.58 -17.00 -8.66
CA ASP A 198 15.33 -18.31 -8.01
C ASP A 198 14.69 -18.25 -6.59
N GLU A 199 14.12 -17.13 -6.16
CA GLU A 199 13.64 -16.90 -4.78
C GLU A 199 12.11 -16.83 -4.64
N LEU A 200 11.34 -16.84 -5.74
CA LEU A 200 9.88 -16.73 -5.70
C LEU A 200 9.14 -18.02 -5.31
N ALA A 201 9.77 -19.18 -5.52
CA ALA A 201 9.19 -20.47 -5.16
C ALA A 201 9.10 -20.65 -3.62
N ASP A 202 10.08 -20.14 -2.87
CA ASP A 202 10.16 -20.33 -1.42
C ASP A 202 9.28 -19.37 -0.60
N THR A 203 8.75 -18.30 -1.20
CA THR A 203 7.77 -17.40 -0.54
C THR A 203 6.33 -17.87 -0.70
N CYS A 204 6.00 -18.58 -1.77
CA CYS A 204 4.61 -18.91 -2.09
C CYS A 204 4.12 -20.26 -1.51
N ILE A 205 5.02 -21.23 -1.30
CA ILE A 205 4.61 -22.56 -0.81
C ILE A 205 4.06 -22.52 0.64
N SER A 206 4.52 -21.57 1.47
CA SER A 206 4.01 -21.42 2.85
C SER A 206 2.63 -20.76 2.97
N ALA A 207 2.09 -20.17 1.89
CA ALA A 207 0.80 -19.47 1.91
C ALA A 207 -0.39 -20.32 1.42
N MET A 208 -0.12 -21.55 0.96
CA MET A 208 -1.10 -22.44 0.37
C MET A 208 -1.34 -23.75 1.13
N GLU A 209 -0.76 -23.94 2.32
CA GLU A 209 -1.13 -25.09 3.15
C GLU A 209 -2.54 -24.87 3.71
N PRO A 210 -3.55 -25.71 3.35
CA PRO A 210 -4.81 -25.69 4.05
C PRO A 210 -4.57 -26.15 5.47
N VAL A 211 -5.03 -25.35 6.44
CA VAL A 211 -5.21 -25.78 7.82
C VAL A 211 -6.15 -26.99 7.77
N THR A 212 -5.56 -28.17 7.84
CA THR A 212 -6.29 -29.41 8.11
C THR A 212 -6.40 -29.53 9.61
N GLU A 213 -7.63 -29.88 10.04
CA GLU A 213 -8.19 -29.80 11.40
C GLU A 213 -7.33 -30.39 12.52
#